data_AF-A0A9C9TR66-F1
#
_entry.id   AF-A0A9C9TR66-F1
#
_cell.length_a   1.000
_cell.length_b   1.000
_cell.length_c   1.000
_cell.angle_alpha   90.00
_cell.angle_beta   90.00
_cell.angle_gamma   90.00
#
_symmetry.space_group_name_H-M   'P 1'
#
loop_
_entity.id
_entity.type
_entity.pdbx_description
1 polymer ?
#
loop_
_entity_poly.entity_id
_entity_poly.type
_entity_poly.pdbx_seq_one_letter_code
_entity_poly.pdbx_strand_id
1 'polypeptide(L)'
;MRILAIGDIIGNPGRRAVKEILPGLCHEHNIDLVIGNGENAAGGIGLTPSTARELFDAGIDVITTGNHIWAHKEIIPYLDSELDLLRPLNYPPANPGRGYLLKNNALIVNLIGRVFIGHFDCPFRAMDQLLSEFGHQSVPIIVDFHAEATSEKVAMGKYLAGRVSAVLGTHTHVGTIDAHILPGGTAYVTDIGMVGPVDSVIGDDPNSVIERFLTLRPARLSVGKGKVN
;
A
#
# COMPACT_ATOMS: atom_id res chain seq x y z
N MET A 1 19.40 6.48 -6.66
CA MET A 1 18.49 5.88 -5.67
C MET A 1 17.63 4.86 -6.38
N ARG A 2 17.60 3.62 -5.90
CA ARG A 2 16.74 2.52 -6.36
C ARG A 2 15.72 2.23 -5.27
N ILE A 3 14.45 2.30 -5.62
CA ILE A 3 13.33 2.11 -4.69
C ILE A 3 12.57 0.85 -5.11
N LEU A 4 12.30 -0.04 -4.16
CA LEU A 4 11.41 -1.19 -4.35
C LEU A 4 10.08 -0.90 -3.67
N ALA A 5 8.98 -1.00 -4.42
CA ALA A 5 7.63 -0.95 -3.88
C ALA A 5 7.00 -2.34 -3.94
N ILE A 6 6.49 -2.81 -2.80
CA ILE A 6 5.81 -4.09 -2.62
C ILE A 6 4.33 -3.78 -2.42
N GLY A 7 3.47 -4.43 -3.20
CA GLY A 7 2.02 -4.27 -3.07
C GLY A 7 1.46 -4.94 -1.82
N ASP A 8 0.17 -5.23 -1.81
CA ASP A 8 -0.58 -5.65 -0.62
C ASP A 8 -0.04 -6.97 -0.02
N ILE A 9 0.54 -6.91 1.19
CA ILE A 9 1.11 -8.09 1.87
C ILE A 9 -0.01 -8.81 2.65
N ILE A 10 -0.37 -10.01 2.21
CA ILE A 10 -1.56 -10.72 2.73
C ILE A 10 -1.18 -11.76 3.79
N GLY A 11 -1.53 -11.47 5.04
CA GLY A 11 -1.48 -12.42 6.15
C GLY A 11 -0.11 -13.05 6.39
N ASN A 12 -0.08 -14.18 7.11
CA ASN A 12 1.16 -14.91 7.39
C ASN A 12 1.89 -15.38 6.10
N PRO A 13 1.20 -15.93 5.08
CA PRO A 13 1.86 -16.32 3.84
C PRO A 13 2.63 -15.17 3.18
N GLY A 14 2.02 -13.99 3.04
CA GLY A 14 2.67 -12.82 2.47
C GLY A 14 3.87 -12.35 3.28
N ARG A 15 3.73 -12.23 4.61
CA ARG A 15 4.84 -11.81 5.49
C ARG A 15 6.02 -12.79 5.45
N ARG A 16 5.75 -14.10 5.36
CA ARG A 16 6.79 -15.12 5.21
C ARG A 16 7.53 -14.99 3.88
N ALA A 17 6.80 -14.80 2.77
CA ALA A 17 7.41 -14.60 1.47
C ALA A 17 8.33 -13.37 1.48
N VAL A 18 7.86 -12.24 2.03
CA VAL A 18 8.69 -11.04 2.20
C VAL A 18 9.95 -11.35 3.01
N LYS A 19 9.81 -11.98 4.18
CA LYS A 19 10.96 -12.33 5.04
C LYS A 19 11.98 -13.24 4.34
N GLU A 20 11.53 -14.17 3.52
CA GLU A 20 12.38 -15.17 2.86
C GLU A 20 13.04 -14.61 1.58
N ILE A 21 12.37 -13.70 0.85
CA ILE A 21 12.77 -13.26 -0.50
C ILE A 21 13.39 -11.86 -0.51
N LEU A 22 12.82 -10.91 0.25
CA LEU A 22 13.18 -9.49 0.17
C LEU A 22 14.69 -9.22 0.40
N PRO A 23 15.37 -9.82 1.40
CA PRO A 23 16.79 -9.56 1.60
C PRO A 23 17.66 -9.90 0.38
N GLY A 24 17.30 -10.98 -0.33
CA GLY A 24 17.98 -11.40 -1.57
C GLY A 24 17.78 -10.38 -2.69
N LEU A 25 16.55 -9.92 -2.90
CA LEU A 25 16.23 -8.88 -3.89
C LEU A 25 16.93 -7.56 -3.61
N CYS A 26 16.99 -7.15 -2.33
CA CYS A 26 17.69 -5.94 -1.92
C CYS A 26 19.19 -6.01 -2.27
N HIS A 27 19.84 -7.15 -1.99
CA HIS A 27 21.24 -7.36 -2.33
C HIS A 27 21.47 -7.43 -3.85
N GLU A 28 20.67 -8.21 -4.58
CA GLU A 28 20.81 -8.40 -6.03
C GLU A 28 20.62 -7.08 -6.80
N HIS A 29 19.59 -6.32 -6.46
CA HIS A 29 19.25 -5.09 -7.18
C HIS A 29 19.85 -3.83 -6.56
N ASN A 30 20.61 -3.95 -5.47
CA ASN A 30 21.15 -2.83 -4.68
C ASN A 30 20.06 -1.79 -4.37
N ILE A 31 18.99 -2.26 -3.70
CA ILE A 31 17.84 -1.41 -3.32
C ILE A 31 18.24 -0.51 -2.15
N ASP A 32 17.95 0.80 -2.28
CA ASP A 32 18.27 1.83 -1.28
C ASP A 32 17.11 2.13 -0.32
N LEU A 33 15.87 1.78 -0.73
CA LEU A 33 14.65 2.03 0.02
C LEU A 33 13.57 1.02 -0.38
N VAL A 34 12.96 0.37 0.60
CA VAL A 34 11.83 -0.56 0.42
C VAL A 34 10.56 0.02 1.03
N ILE A 35 9.52 0.14 0.21
CA ILE A 35 8.17 0.53 0.62
C ILE A 35 7.30 -0.71 0.48
N GLY A 36 6.48 -1.04 1.48
CA GLY A 36 5.55 -2.16 1.36
C GLY A 36 4.18 -1.85 1.95
N ASN A 37 3.12 -2.26 1.23
CA ASN A 37 1.77 -2.07 1.72
C ASN A 37 1.38 -3.18 2.72
N GLY A 38 1.21 -2.79 3.97
CA GLY A 38 0.93 -3.69 5.09
C GLY A 38 -0.55 -3.80 5.46
N GLU A 39 -1.49 -3.28 4.66
CA GLU A 39 -2.89 -3.15 5.10
C GLU A 39 -3.62 -4.47 5.33
N ASN A 40 -3.10 -5.59 4.84
CA ASN A 40 -3.68 -6.93 4.99
C ASN A 40 -2.76 -7.89 5.78
N ALA A 41 -1.74 -7.34 6.43
CA ALA A 41 -0.69 -8.12 7.06
C ALA A 41 -1.20 -8.92 8.26
N ALA A 42 -2.17 -8.45 9.02
CA ALA A 42 -2.69 -9.13 10.21
C ALA A 42 -3.89 -10.02 9.86
N GLY A 43 -3.64 -11.32 9.62
CA GLY A 43 -4.72 -12.27 9.38
C GLY A 43 -5.60 -11.94 8.16
N GLY A 44 -5.06 -11.19 7.19
CA GLY A 44 -5.76 -10.80 5.97
C GLY A 44 -6.45 -9.44 6.05
N ILE A 45 -6.50 -8.79 7.22
CA ILE A 45 -7.16 -7.49 7.39
C ILE A 45 -6.46 -6.66 8.47
N GLY A 46 -5.97 -5.49 8.09
CA GLY A 46 -5.28 -4.55 8.96
C GLY A 46 -3.86 -4.96 9.33
N LEU A 47 -3.34 -4.30 10.35
CA LEU A 47 -1.96 -4.42 10.82
C LEU A 47 -1.94 -4.40 12.34
N THR A 48 -1.09 -5.22 12.95
CA THR A 48 -0.81 -5.21 14.40
C THR A 48 0.62 -4.75 14.66
N PRO A 49 0.97 -4.27 15.88
CA PRO A 49 2.34 -3.90 16.22
C PRO A 49 3.36 -5.05 16.08
N SER A 50 2.92 -6.30 16.26
CA SER A 50 3.78 -7.47 16.03
C SER A 50 4.00 -7.70 14.55
N THR A 51 2.95 -7.68 13.73
CA THR A 51 3.10 -7.89 12.27
C THR A 51 3.81 -6.72 11.59
N ALA A 52 3.68 -5.49 12.08
CA ALA A 52 4.44 -4.35 11.59
C ALA A 52 5.95 -4.53 11.87
N ARG A 53 6.31 -4.95 13.09
CA ARG A 53 7.71 -5.29 13.42
C ARG A 53 8.26 -6.42 12.56
N GLU A 54 7.49 -7.48 12.34
CA GLU A 54 7.90 -8.57 11.43
C GLU A 54 8.26 -8.06 10.02
N LEU A 55 7.52 -7.06 9.52
CA LEU A 55 7.78 -6.44 8.21
C LEU A 55 9.02 -5.54 8.22
N PHE A 56 9.19 -4.72 9.25
CA PHE A 56 10.41 -3.91 9.40
C PHE A 56 11.65 -4.80 9.54
N ASP A 57 11.59 -5.85 10.38
CA ASP A 57 12.67 -6.82 10.58
C ASP A 57 13.01 -7.61 9.30
N ALA A 58 12.06 -7.73 8.37
CA ALA A 58 12.27 -8.36 7.06
C ALA A 58 12.97 -7.43 6.04
N GLY A 59 13.14 -6.15 6.36
CA GLY A 59 13.83 -5.17 5.51
C GLY A 59 12.91 -4.18 4.80
N ILE A 60 11.63 -4.07 5.19
CA ILE A 60 10.79 -2.96 4.74
C ILE A 60 11.19 -1.69 5.50
N ASP A 61 11.47 -0.60 4.81
CA ASP A 61 11.84 0.68 5.43
C ASP A 61 10.62 1.52 5.79
N VAL A 62 9.59 1.50 4.94
CA VAL A 62 8.34 2.27 5.13
C VAL A 62 7.14 1.38 4.86
N ILE A 63 6.20 1.34 5.80
CA ILE A 63 4.93 0.63 5.64
C ILE A 63 3.85 1.63 5.23
N THR A 64 3.29 1.47 4.04
CA THR A 64 2.04 2.12 3.63
C THR A 64 0.85 1.22 3.97
N THR A 65 -0.35 1.79 4.01
CA THR A 65 -1.57 1.04 4.32
C THR A 65 -2.74 1.47 3.41
N GLY A 66 -3.98 1.30 3.88
CA GLY A 66 -5.19 1.44 3.09
C GLY A 66 -6.42 1.57 3.98
N ASN A 67 -7.58 1.10 3.49
CA ASN A 67 -8.84 1.15 4.23
C ASN A 67 -8.83 0.29 5.51
N HIS A 68 -7.98 -0.73 5.59
CA HIS A 68 -7.98 -1.65 6.73
C HIS A 68 -7.13 -1.22 7.92
N ILE A 69 -6.49 -0.05 7.90
CA ILE A 69 -5.59 0.41 8.98
C ILE A 69 -6.24 0.44 10.37
N TRP A 70 -7.56 0.57 10.46
CA TRP A 70 -8.30 0.64 11.73
C TRP A 70 -8.84 -0.71 12.23
N ALA A 71 -8.64 -1.80 11.49
CA ALA A 71 -9.24 -3.11 11.84
C ALA A 71 -8.73 -3.65 13.19
N HIS A 72 -7.50 -3.31 13.57
CA HIS A 72 -6.86 -3.71 14.82
C HIS A 72 -6.53 -2.51 15.70
N LYS A 73 -7.32 -2.28 16.75
CA LYS A 73 -7.20 -1.08 17.63
C LYS A 73 -5.80 -0.89 18.25
N GLU A 74 -5.06 -1.97 18.44
CA GLU A 74 -3.71 -2.00 18.98
C GLU A 74 -2.65 -1.28 18.13
N ILE A 75 -2.89 -1.08 16.81
CA ILE A 75 -1.96 -0.31 15.96
C ILE A 75 -2.12 1.20 16.14
N ILE A 76 -3.28 1.65 16.62
CA ILE A 76 -3.64 3.08 16.65
C ILE A 76 -2.60 3.92 17.41
N PRO A 77 -2.14 3.53 18.62
CA PRO A 77 -1.11 4.31 19.33
C PRO A 77 0.24 4.35 18.62
N TYR A 78 0.52 3.38 17.73
CA TYR A 78 1.78 3.31 16.99
C TYR A 78 1.79 4.21 15.75
N LEU A 79 0.63 4.66 15.28
CA LEU A 79 0.53 5.61 14.18
C LEU A 79 1.17 6.96 14.52
N ASP A 80 1.10 7.39 15.79
CA ASP A 80 1.74 8.61 16.30
C ASP A 80 3.16 8.38 16.83
N SER A 81 3.73 7.19 16.63
CA SER A 81 5.09 6.87 17.09
C SER A 81 6.17 7.26 16.08
N GLU A 82 7.42 6.98 16.42
CA GLU A 82 8.58 7.14 15.51
C GLU A 82 8.66 6.04 14.43
N LEU A 83 7.71 5.09 14.38
CA LEU A 83 7.69 4.09 13.31
C LEU A 83 7.42 4.74 11.96
N ASP A 84 8.13 4.28 10.93
CA ASP A 84 7.93 4.66 9.53
C ASP A 84 6.68 3.99 8.94
N LEU A 85 5.53 4.23 9.57
CA LEU A 85 4.21 3.69 9.25
C LEU A 85 3.29 4.84 8.80
N LEU A 86 2.68 4.67 7.64
CA LEU A 86 1.77 5.63 7.04
C LEU A 86 0.34 5.09 7.00
N ARG A 87 -0.61 5.98 7.30
CA ARG A 87 -2.03 5.83 6.96
C ARG A 87 -2.35 6.71 5.76
N PRO A 88 -3.48 6.54 5.06
CA PRO A 88 -3.79 7.43 3.95
C PRO A 88 -3.94 8.90 4.37
N LEU A 89 -3.31 9.81 3.63
CA LEU A 89 -3.21 11.24 3.92
C LEU A 89 -4.58 11.92 3.99
N ASN A 90 -5.48 11.57 3.06
CA ASN A 90 -6.80 12.16 2.91
C ASN A 90 -7.89 11.53 3.82
N TYR A 91 -7.48 10.95 4.95
CA TYR A 91 -8.40 10.75 6.07
C TYR A 91 -8.80 12.11 6.67
N PRO A 92 -10.04 12.23 7.18
CA PRO A 92 -10.50 13.46 7.79
C PRO A 92 -9.60 13.91 8.96
N PRO A 93 -9.62 15.20 9.33
CA PRO A 93 -8.85 15.72 10.45
C PRO A 93 -9.09 14.94 11.76
N ALA A 94 -8.12 15.01 12.68
CA ALA A 94 -8.10 14.35 13.98
C ALA A 94 -7.81 12.83 13.99
N ASN A 95 -7.61 12.19 12.84
CA ASN A 95 -7.09 10.82 12.81
C ASN A 95 -5.59 10.78 13.20
N PRO A 96 -5.17 9.78 14.00
CA PRO A 96 -3.78 9.66 14.42
C PRO A 96 -2.86 9.27 13.26
N GLY A 97 -1.58 9.53 13.47
CA GLY A 97 -0.49 9.33 12.54
C GLY A 97 -0.50 10.23 11.32
N ARG A 98 0.40 9.87 10.40
CA ARG A 98 0.80 10.71 9.27
C ARG A 98 0.48 10.07 7.93
N GLY A 99 0.23 10.93 6.96
CA GLY A 99 -0.04 10.56 5.56
C GLY A 99 1.20 10.47 4.67
N TYR A 100 2.31 11.02 5.14
CA TYR A 100 3.57 11.05 4.44
C TYR A 100 4.74 11.11 5.42
N LEU A 101 5.94 10.75 4.96
CA LEU A 101 7.21 10.93 5.68
C LEU A 101 8.39 11.04 4.72
N LEU A 102 9.50 11.61 5.19
CA LEU A 102 10.76 11.67 4.46
C LEU A 102 11.68 10.55 4.98
N LYS A 103 12.09 9.63 4.11
CA LYS A 103 13.02 8.53 4.43
C LYS A 103 14.07 8.42 3.33
N ASN A 104 15.34 8.28 3.73
CA ASN A 104 16.48 8.14 2.80
C ASN A 104 16.49 9.18 1.66
N ASN A 105 16.09 10.42 1.93
CA ASN A 105 15.98 11.50 0.95
C ASN A 105 14.91 11.27 -0.15
N ALA A 106 13.85 10.51 0.15
CA ALA A 106 12.63 10.39 -0.65
C ALA A 106 11.40 10.67 0.22
N LEU A 107 10.40 11.33 -0.36
CA LEU A 107 9.10 11.59 0.27
C LEU A 107 8.15 10.44 -0.12
N ILE A 108 7.66 9.70 0.87
CA ILE A 108 6.68 8.63 0.68
C ILE A 108 5.31 9.16 1.10
N VAL A 109 4.30 8.96 0.26
CA VAL A 109 2.93 9.42 0.51
C VAL A 109 1.98 8.23 0.33
N ASN A 110 1.05 8.06 1.27
CA ASN A 110 -0.04 7.10 1.13
C ASN A 110 -1.36 7.86 0.96
N LEU A 111 -2.18 7.45 0.00
CA LEU A 111 -3.48 8.04 -0.32
C LEU A 111 -4.54 6.96 -0.46
N ILE A 112 -5.80 7.34 -0.31
CA ILE A 112 -6.94 6.45 -0.52
C ILE A 112 -7.92 7.03 -1.53
N GLY A 113 -8.38 6.18 -2.46
CA GLY A 113 -9.44 6.48 -3.41
C GLY A 113 -10.81 6.59 -2.73
N ARG A 114 -11.82 7.02 -3.49
CA ARG A 114 -13.19 7.19 -2.97
C ARG A 114 -14.19 6.31 -3.69
N VAL A 115 -13.99 6.10 -4.99
CA VAL A 115 -14.92 5.32 -5.80
C VAL A 115 -14.88 3.87 -5.34
N PHE A 116 -16.03 3.34 -4.93
CA PHE A 116 -16.24 1.98 -4.41
C PHE A 116 -15.54 1.62 -3.08
N ILE A 117 -14.84 2.55 -2.43
CA ILE A 117 -14.21 2.32 -1.12
C ILE A 117 -14.99 3.00 0.01
N GLY A 118 -15.16 4.32 -0.05
CA GLY A 118 -15.75 5.06 1.06
C GLY A 118 -15.71 6.58 0.91
N HIS A 119 -16.12 7.26 1.98
CA HIS A 119 -16.21 8.72 2.02
C HIS A 119 -14.94 9.30 2.69
N PHE A 120 -13.95 9.63 1.87
CA PHE A 120 -12.72 10.29 2.30
C PHE A 120 -12.62 11.70 1.75
N ASP A 121 -11.73 12.51 2.31
CA ASP A 121 -11.40 13.81 1.73
C ASP A 121 -10.81 13.62 0.33
N CYS A 122 -10.86 14.67 -0.49
CA CYS A 122 -10.45 14.58 -1.89
C CYS A 122 -8.95 14.28 -2.02
N PRO A 123 -8.53 13.11 -2.56
CA PRO A 123 -7.12 12.75 -2.62
C PRO A 123 -6.31 13.68 -3.54
N PHE A 124 -6.95 14.22 -4.58
CA PHE A 124 -6.34 15.17 -5.52
C PHE A 124 -5.94 16.47 -4.80
N ARG A 125 -6.86 17.04 -4.02
CA ARG A 125 -6.61 18.29 -3.27
C ARG A 125 -5.65 18.07 -2.12
N ALA A 126 -5.69 16.91 -1.46
CA ALA A 126 -4.73 16.55 -0.43
C ALA A 126 -3.29 16.56 -0.96
N MET A 127 -3.09 16.04 -2.18
CA MET A 127 -1.78 16.12 -2.85
C MET A 127 -1.38 17.54 -3.22
N ASP A 128 -2.30 18.36 -3.74
CA ASP A 128 -1.97 19.76 -4.04
C ASP A 128 -1.54 20.52 -2.78
N GLN A 129 -2.25 20.30 -1.67
CA GLN A 129 -1.91 20.91 -0.39
C GLN A 129 -0.53 20.45 0.07
N LEU A 130 -0.27 19.13 0.09
CA LEU A 130 1.03 18.58 0.48
C LEU A 130 2.17 19.14 -0.39
N LEU A 131 2.03 19.13 -1.71
CA LEU A 131 3.05 19.62 -2.63
C LEU A 131 3.28 21.14 -2.46
N SER A 132 2.25 21.90 -2.08
CA SER A 132 2.39 23.33 -1.79
C SER A 132 3.15 23.60 -0.50
N GLU A 133 2.96 22.77 0.54
CA GLU A 133 3.63 22.88 1.83
C GLU A 133 5.09 22.40 1.77
N PHE A 134 5.36 21.33 1.00
CA PHE A 134 6.70 20.73 0.91
C PHE A 134 7.66 21.55 0.03
N GLY A 135 7.13 22.43 -0.83
CA GLY A 135 7.91 23.33 -1.68
C GLY A 135 8.73 22.62 -2.76
N HIS A 136 9.77 23.29 -3.28
CA HIS A 136 10.66 22.78 -4.34
C HIS A 136 11.81 21.91 -3.81
N GLN A 137 11.57 21.09 -2.79
CA GLN A 137 12.58 20.13 -2.35
C GLN A 137 12.85 19.12 -3.48
N SER A 138 14.11 19.02 -3.91
CA SER A 138 14.53 18.14 -5.00
C SER A 138 14.72 16.70 -4.52
N VAL A 139 13.67 16.12 -3.94
CA VAL A 139 13.63 14.72 -3.48
C VAL A 139 12.64 13.92 -4.32
N PRO A 140 12.90 12.62 -4.57
CA PRO A 140 11.90 11.76 -5.20
C PRO A 140 10.62 11.69 -4.36
N ILE A 141 9.47 11.80 -5.02
CA ILE A 141 8.15 11.69 -4.36
C ILE A 141 7.48 10.43 -4.87
N ILE A 142 7.20 9.49 -3.96
CA ILE A 142 6.60 8.18 -4.24
C ILE A 142 5.22 8.13 -3.61
N VAL A 143 4.19 7.95 -4.42
CA VAL A 143 2.80 7.91 -3.98
C VAL A 143 2.27 6.49 -4.10
N ASP A 144 1.89 5.89 -2.97
CA ASP A 144 1.02 4.70 -2.93
C ASP A 144 -0.44 5.18 -2.92
N PHE A 145 -1.15 4.94 -4.02
CA PHE A 145 -2.55 5.29 -4.17
C PHE A 145 -3.46 4.06 -4.07
N HIS A 146 -3.95 3.82 -2.86
CA HIS A 146 -4.81 2.70 -2.51
C HIS A 146 -6.25 2.95 -2.97
N ALA A 147 -6.65 2.37 -4.11
CA ALA A 147 -7.91 2.72 -4.76
C ALA A 147 -8.50 1.57 -5.58
N GLU A 148 -9.83 1.49 -5.66
CA GLU A 148 -10.53 0.44 -6.41
C GLU A 148 -10.69 0.80 -7.89
N ALA A 149 -11.24 1.98 -8.18
CA ALA A 149 -11.57 2.34 -9.56
C ALA A 149 -10.32 2.67 -10.38
N THR A 150 -10.12 1.91 -11.46
CA THR A 150 -9.04 2.16 -12.44
C THR A 150 -9.11 3.58 -13.02
N SER A 151 -10.31 4.12 -13.22
CA SER A 151 -10.49 5.50 -13.69
C SER A 151 -9.95 6.53 -12.70
N GLU A 152 -10.12 6.33 -11.39
CA GLU A 152 -9.59 7.22 -10.36
C GLU A 152 -8.06 7.11 -10.29
N LYS A 153 -7.51 5.90 -10.39
CA LYS A 153 -6.06 5.63 -10.44
C LYS A 153 -5.37 6.27 -11.64
N VAL A 154 -5.91 6.06 -12.85
CA VAL A 154 -5.37 6.67 -14.08
C VAL A 154 -5.49 8.19 -14.03
N ALA A 155 -6.60 8.73 -13.50
CA ALA A 155 -6.76 10.17 -13.33
C ALA A 155 -5.72 10.75 -12.36
N MET A 156 -5.45 10.09 -11.22
CA MET A 156 -4.42 10.51 -10.27
C MET A 156 -3.02 10.49 -10.89
N GLY A 157 -2.68 9.43 -11.62
CA GLY A 157 -1.41 9.34 -12.35
C GLY A 157 -1.22 10.52 -13.31
N LYS A 158 -2.25 10.80 -14.13
CA LYS A 158 -2.23 11.96 -15.05
C LYS A 158 -2.19 13.30 -14.31
N TYR A 159 -2.88 13.41 -13.18
CA TYR A 159 -2.92 14.62 -12.37
C TYR A 159 -1.56 14.95 -11.75
N LEU A 160 -0.79 13.94 -11.35
CA LEU A 160 0.52 14.10 -10.71
C LEU A 160 1.71 14.01 -11.67
N ALA A 161 1.46 13.75 -12.95
CA ALA A 161 2.51 13.63 -13.97
C ALA A 161 3.42 14.87 -14.01
N GLY A 162 4.74 14.64 -13.89
CA GLY A 162 5.76 15.69 -13.83
C GLY A 162 5.88 16.41 -12.49
N ARG A 163 5.01 16.12 -11.51
CA ARG A 163 5.03 16.70 -10.15
C ARG A 163 5.57 15.74 -9.09
N VAL A 164 5.53 14.44 -9.37
CA VAL A 164 6.05 13.38 -8.49
C VAL A 164 6.87 12.37 -9.28
N SER A 165 7.68 11.58 -8.60
CA SER A 165 8.53 10.57 -9.23
C SER A 165 7.77 9.29 -9.58
N ALA A 166 6.83 8.87 -8.74
CA ALA A 166 6.01 7.69 -9.01
C ALA A 166 4.60 7.79 -8.40
N VAL A 167 3.62 7.25 -9.11
CA VAL A 167 2.26 6.98 -8.62
C VAL A 167 1.97 5.50 -8.83
N LEU A 168 1.90 4.76 -7.73
CA LEU A 168 1.79 3.31 -7.72
C LEU A 168 0.46 2.94 -7.07
N GLY A 169 -0.41 2.26 -7.81
CA GLY A 169 -1.67 1.79 -7.24
C GLY A 169 -1.55 0.51 -6.42
N THR A 170 -2.39 0.38 -5.40
CA THR A 170 -2.61 -0.82 -4.58
C THR A 170 -4.12 -1.04 -4.37
N HIS A 171 -4.54 -2.06 -3.63
CA HIS A 171 -5.93 -2.42 -3.24
C HIS A 171 -6.56 -3.58 -4.03
N THR A 172 -6.41 -3.65 -5.35
CA THR A 172 -7.19 -4.64 -6.13
C THR A 172 -6.59 -6.05 -6.05
N HIS A 173 -5.38 -6.18 -5.51
CA HIS A 173 -4.61 -7.41 -5.32
C HIS A 173 -4.21 -8.12 -6.62
N VAL A 174 -4.55 -7.58 -7.79
CA VAL A 174 -4.18 -8.14 -9.10
C VAL A 174 -3.26 -7.16 -9.81
N GLY A 175 -1.99 -7.56 -9.97
CA GLY A 175 -0.99 -6.73 -10.65
C GLY A 175 -1.35 -6.45 -12.10
N THR A 176 -1.26 -5.18 -12.51
CA THR A 176 -1.55 -4.76 -13.88
C THR A 176 -0.29 -4.75 -14.74
N ILE A 177 -0.44 -5.02 -16.04
CA ILE A 177 0.66 -5.03 -17.02
C ILE A 177 0.84 -3.68 -17.73
N ASP A 178 0.50 -2.59 -17.06
CA ASP A 178 0.48 -1.24 -17.62
C ASP A 178 1.55 -0.32 -17.02
N ALA A 179 2.63 -0.88 -16.47
CA ALA A 179 3.74 -0.09 -15.95
C ALA A 179 4.41 0.73 -17.07
N HIS A 180 4.44 2.05 -16.92
CA HIS A 180 5.07 2.95 -17.89
C HIS A 180 5.52 4.28 -17.25
N ILE A 181 6.31 5.07 -17.99
CA ILE A 181 6.68 6.43 -17.59
C ILE A 181 5.76 7.42 -18.30
N LEU A 182 5.06 8.25 -17.53
CA LEU A 182 4.21 9.32 -18.01
C LEU A 182 5.04 10.52 -18.51
N PRO A 183 4.45 11.41 -19.34
CA PRO A 183 5.08 12.68 -19.68
C PRO A 183 5.52 13.44 -18.40
N GLY A 184 6.71 14.03 -18.43
CA GLY A 184 7.31 14.65 -17.24
C GLY A 184 8.08 13.69 -16.32
N GLY A 185 8.17 12.41 -16.66
CA GLY A 185 9.09 11.46 -16.01
C GLY A 185 8.51 10.70 -14.81
N THR A 186 7.21 10.79 -14.56
CA THR A 186 6.55 10.08 -13.46
C THR A 186 6.34 8.61 -13.81
N ALA A 187 6.87 7.69 -13.01
CA ALA A 187 6.55 6.27 -13.13
C ALA A 187 5.10 6.00 -12.69
N TYR A 188 4.41 5.12 -13.38
CA TYR A 188 3.01 4.79 -13.12
C TYR A 188 2.74 3.30 -13.31
N VAL A 189 1.90 2.74 -12.44
CA VAL A 189 1.25 1.44 -12.60
C VAL A 189 -0.13 1.50 -11.94
N THR A 190 -1.15 0.92 -12.57
CA THR A 190 -2.53 0.96 -12.03
C THR A 190 -2.68 0.13 -10.77
N ASP A 191 -2.03 -1.04 -10.68
CA ASP A 191 -1.96 -1.82 -9.45
C ASP A 191 -0.69 -2.67 -9.42
N ILE A 192 0.05 -2.66 -8.30
CA ILE A 192 1.22 -3.51 -8.10
C ILE A 192 0.80 -4.99 -7.95
N GLY A 193 -0.40 -5.25 -7.41
CA GLY A 193 -0.86 -6.58 -7.02
C GLY A 193 -0.52 -6.93 -5.58
N MET A 194 -0.85 -8.15 -5.16
CA MET A 194 -0.59 -8.63 -3.80
C MET A 194 0.66 -9.52 -3.71
N VAL A 195 1.25 -9.57 -2.51
CA VAL A 195 2.14 -10.65 -2.07
C VAL A 195 1.36 -11.54 -1.10
N GLY A 196 0.85 -12.65 -1.61
CA GLY A 196 -0.09 -13.50 -0.88
C GLY A 196 -0.33 -14.85 -1.55
N PRO A 197 -1.24 -15.66 -0.99
CA PRO A 197 -1.55 -16.99 -1.51
C PRO A 197 -2.04 -16.94 -2.97
N VAL A 198 -1.44 -17.73 -3.86
CA VAL A 198 -1.76 -17.74 -5.29
C VAL A 198 -3.09 -18.43 -5.56
N ASP A 199 -3.29 -19.60 -4.95
CA ASP A 199 -4.51 -20.40 -5.09
C ASP A 199 -5.59 -19.89 -4.13
N SER A 200 -5.95 -18.62 -4.28
CA SER A 200 -6.89 -17.88 -3.44
C SER A 200 -7.82 -17.01 -4.27
N VAL A 201 -8.84 -16.45 -3.62
CA VAL A 201 -9.63 -15.35 -4.21
C VAL A 201 -9.22 -14.07 -3.50
N ILE A 202 -8.36 -13.28 -4.15
CA ILE A 202 -7.92 -11.98 -3.63
C ILE A 202 -7.20 -12.10 -2.26
N GLY A 203 -6.57 -13.25 -2.01
CA GLY A 203 -5.86 -13.56 -0.76
C GLY A 203 -6.66 -14.38 0.25
N ASP A 204 -7.96 -14.58 0.03
CA ASP A 204 -8.87 -15.33 0.89
C ASP A 204 -9.12 -16.78 0.42
N ASP A 205 -9.57 -17.63 1.35
CA ASP A 205 -10.02 -19.00 1.09
C ASP A 205 -11.11 -19.04 -0.01
N PRO A 206 -10.85 -19.75 -1.14
CA PRO A 206 -11.79 -19.78 -2.26
C PRO A 206 -13.19 -20.28 -1.91
N ASN A 207 -13.29 -21.31 -1.06
CA ASN A 207 -14.58 -21.91 -0.73
C ASN A 207 -15.46 -20.93 0.03
N SER A 208 -14.88 -20.22 1.01
CA SER A 208 -15.58 -19.22 1.81
C SER A 208 -16.07 -18.05 0.97
N VAL A 209 -15.26 -17.59 0.02
CA VAL A 209 -15.64 -16.50 -0.91
C VAL A 209 -16.72 -16.96 -1.88
N ILE A 210 -16.58 -18.14 -2.48
CA ILE A 210 -17.58 -18.69 -3.41
C ILE A 210 -18.92 -18.94 -2.70
N GLU A 211 -18.92 -19.49 -1.48
CA GLU A 211 -20.16 -19.67 -0.71
C GLU A 211 -20.87 -18.33 -0.47
N ARG A 212 -20.11 -17.29 -0.12
CA ARG A 212 -20.68 -15.95 0.06
C ARG A 212 -21.33 -15.42 -1.23
N PHE A 213 -20.70 -15.61 -2.40
CA PHE A 213 -21.30 -15.23 -3.68
C PHE A 213 -22.55 -16.05 -4.01
N LEU A 214 -22.54 -17.36 -3.78
CA LEU A 214 -23.66 -18.25 -4.09
C LEU A 214 -24.86 -18.04 -3.17
N THR A 215 -24.60 -17.76 -1.88
CA THR A 215 -25.67 -17.72 -0.86
C THR A 215 -26.07 -16.31 -0.45
N LEU A 216 -25.26 -15.30 -0.77
CA LEU A 216 -25.38 -13.91 -0.29
C LEU A 216 -25.39 -13.78 1.24
N ARG A 217 -25.01 -14.84 1.96
CA ARG A 217 -24.90 -14.83 3.42
C ARG A 217 -23.48 -14.41 3.83
N PRO A 218 -23.32 -13.70 4.96
CA PRO A 218 -22.01 -13.46 5.54
C PRO A 218 -21.30 -14.79 5.81
N ALA A 219 -20.06 -14.89 5.34
CA ALA A 219 -19.13 -15.97 5.67
C ALA A 219 -17.90 -15.35 6.29
N ARG A 220 -17.26 -16.08 7.23
CA ARG A 220 -15.96 -15.66 7.75
C ARG A 220 -14.93 -15.85 6.65
N LEU A 221 -14.34 -14.76 6.19
CA LEU A 221 -13.22 -14.82 5.25
C LEU A 221 -11.93 -15.06 6.05
N SER A 222 -11.17 -16.06 5.63
CA SER A 222 -9.87 -16.40 6.21
C SER A 222 -8.82 -16.41 5.12
N VAL A 223 -7.60 -16.00 5.45
CA VAL A 223 -6.46 -16.01 4.51
C VAL A 223 -6.32 -17.37 3.85
N GLY A 224 -6.16 -17.36 2.53
CA GLY A 224 -5.87 -18.52 1.72
C GLY A 224 -4.61 -19.26 2.19
N LYS A 225 -4.49 -20.52 1.81
CA LYS A 225 -3.32 -21.36 2.11
C LYS A 225 -2.54 -21.64 0.84
N GLY A 226 -1.32 -22.12 0.99
CA GLY A 226 -0.51 -22.61 -0.13
C GLY A 226 0.61 -21.68 -0.54
N LYS A 227 1.01 -21.79 -1.81
CA LYS A 227 2.17 -21.09 -2.37
C LYS A 227 1.91 -19.59 -2.48
N VAL A 228 2.95 -18.80 -2.24
CA VAL A 228 3.00 -17.36 -2.54
C VAL A 228 3.91 -17.17 -3.75
N ASN A 229 3.52 -16.28 -4.67
CA ASN A 229 4.36 -15.84 -5.79
C ASN A 229 4.79 -14.39 -5.55
#